data_AF-A0A957ACU3-F1
#
_entry.id   AF-A0A957ACU3-F1
#
_cell.length_a   1.000
_cell.length_b   1.000
_cell.length_c   1.000
_cell.angle_alpha   90.00
_cell.angle_beta   90.00
_cell.angle_gamma   90.00
#
_symmetry.space_group_name_H-M   'P 1'
#
loop_
_entity.id
_entity.type
_entity.pdbx_description
1 polymer ?
#
loop_
_entity_poly.entity_id
_entity_poly.type
_entity_poly.pdbx_seq_one_letter_code
_entity_poly.pdbx_strand_id
1 'polypeptide(L)'
;GWKEPGYVAAGAVVPGNLHVRALVCPFDPLVWERDRTERLFDFRYRIEIYTPAAKRVFGYYVFPFVLGNDIVGRVDLKADRKNNVLLVRGTHVEEGHDESKVAAALSDELDEMARWLDLSSVRVGPRGNLARALRRARR
;
A
#
# COMPACT_ATOMS: atom_id res chain seq x y z
N GLY A 1 -2.25 11.44 -18.20
CA GLY A 1 -1.32 12.52 -18.58
C GLY A 1 -1.81 13.86 -18.07
N TRP A 2 -0.91 14.69 -17.53
CA TRP A 2 -1.19 15.98 -16.88
C TRP A 2 -1.66 17.04 -17.89
N LYS A 3 -2.86 17.63 -17.70
CA LYS A 3 -3.45 18.62 -18.64
C LYS A 3 -3.52 20.05 -18.09
N GLU A 4 -3.52 20.19 -16.78
CA GLU A 4 -3.64 21.50 -16.11
C GLU A 4 -2.28 22.19 -15.95
N PRO A 5 -2.20 23.53 -15.88
CA PRO A 5 -0.95 24.21 -15.53
C PRO A 5 -0.47 23.80 -14.13
N GLY A 6 0.79 23.36 -14.04
CA GLY A 6 1.48 23.12 -12.77
C GLY A 6 2.51 24.22 -12.52
N TYR A 7 2.61 24.70 -11.29
CA TYR A 7 3.62 25.69 -10.89
C TYR A 7 4.63 25.06 -9.94
N VAL A 8 5.90 25.39 -10.12
CA VAL A 8 7.00 25.00 -9.24
C VAL A 8 7.88 26.22 -9.00
N ALA A 9 8.44 26.35 -7.80
CA ALA A 9 9.35 27.44 -7.50
C ALA A 9 10.57 27.41 -8.44
N ALA A 10 11.00 28.59 -8.91
CA ALA A 10 12.22 28.71 -9.71
C ALA A 10 13.42 28.17 -8.91
N GLY A 11 14.19 27.26 -9.51
CA GLY A 11 15.32 26.60 -8.86
C GLY A 11 14.94 25.42 -7.96
N ALA A 12 13.67 25.00 -7.92
CA ALA A 12 13.30 23.79 -7.19
C ALA A 12 13.99 22.56 -7.80
N VAL A 13 14.61 21.76 -6.92
CA VAL A 13 15.19 20.47 -7.28
C VAL A 13 14.19 19.39 -6.90
N VAL A 14 13.75 18.60 -7.87
CA VAL A 14 12.99 17.38 -7.59
C VAL A 14 13.98 16.31 -7.16
N PRO A 15 13.87 15.74 -5.94
CA PRO A 15 14.74 14.65 -5.54
C PRO A 15 14.54 13.45 -6.47
N GLY A 16 15.61 12.96 -7.09
CA GLY A 16 15.53 11.86 -8.06
C GLY A 16 15.23 10.50 -7.42
N ASN A 17 15.66 10.29 -6.17
CA ASN A 17 15.45 9.04 -5.44
C ASN A 17 14.96 9.34 -4.03
N LEU A 18 13.69 9.02 -3.78
CA LEU A 18 13.12 9.06 -2.44
C LEU A 18 13.26 7.68 -1.80
N HIS A 19 13.78 7.62 -0.59
CA HIS A 19 13.79 6.41 0.22
C HIS A 19 12.51 6.39 1.08
N VAL A 20 11.37 6.24 0.42
CA VAL A 20 10.06 6.19 1.08
C VAL A 20 9.53 4.76 1.03
N ARG A 21 8.97 4.34 2.16
CA ARG A 21 8.22 3.11 2.33
C ARG A 21 7.11 3.41 3.33
N ALA A 22 5.87 3.24 2.92
CA ALA A 22 4.74 3.59 3.77
C ALA A 22 3.47 2.82 3.39
N LEU A 23 2.74 2.34 4.39
CA LEU A 23 1.34 1.94 4.26
C LEU A 23 0.44 3.16 4.48
N VAL A 24 -0.19 3.64 3.41
CA VAL A 24 -1.00 4.86 3.45
C VAL A 24 -2.39 4.53 4.00
N CYS A 25 -2.82 5.28 5.00
CA CYS A 25 -4.17 5.15 5.54
C CYS A 25 -5.20 5.37 4.42
N PRO A 26 -6.28 4.57 4.33
CA PRO A 26 -7.34 4.77 3.33
C PRO A 26 -8.03 6.14 3.35
N PHE A 27 -7.85 6.89 4.44
CA PHE A 27 -8.39 8.24 4.66
C PHE A 27 -7.31 9.33 4.61
N ASP A 28 -6.09 8.98 4.22
CA ASP A 28 -5.02 9.94 4.05
C ASP A 28 -5.35 10.94 2.91
N PRO A 29 -5.05 12.24 3.06
CA PRO A 29 -5.23 13.22 1.99
C PRO A 29 -4.55 12.84 0.66
N LEU A 30 -3.48 12.04 0.72
CA LEU A 30 -2.80 11.50 -0.47
C LEU A 30 -3.77 10.75 -1.39
N VAL A 31 -4.68 9.94 -0.82
CA VAL A 31 -5.57 9.04 -1.58
C VAL A 31 -7.06 9.37 -1.47
N TRP A 32 -7.40 10.37 -0.65
CA TRP A 32 -8.76 10.90 -0.56
C TRP A 32 -9.19 11.64 -1.83
N GLU A 33 -8.30 12.46 -2.40
CA GLU A 33 -8.48 13.09 -3.71
C GLU A 33 -8.04 12.09 -4.79
N ARG A 34 -9.02 11.39 -5.39
CA ARG A 34 -8.81 10.31 -6.34
C ARG A 34 -8.25 10.78 -7.69
N ASP A 35 -8.73 11.91 -8.20
CA ASP A 35 -8.28 12.46 -9.48
C ASP A 35 -6.82 12.88 -9.38
N ARG A 36 -6.44 13.51 -8.26
CA ARG A 36 -5.03 13.84 -7.96
C ARG A 36 -4.18 12.59 -7.81
N THR A 37 -4.68 11.56 -7.12
CA THR A 37 -3.94 10.29 -6.93
C THR A 37 -3.68 9.61 -8.27
N GLU A 38 -4.73 9.47 -9.09
CA GLU A 38 -4.64 8.87 -10.43
C GLU A 38 -3.73 9.70 -11.33
N ARG A 39 -3.78 11.04 -11.23
CA ARG A 39 -2.88 11.92 -11.99
C ARG A 39 -1.41 11.82 -11.61
N LEU A 40 -1.10 11.64 -10.32
CA LEU A 40 0.28 11.65 -9.82
C LEU A 40 0.94 10.28 -9.84
N PHE A 41 0.18 9.22 -9.60
CA PHE A 41 0.71 7.88 -9.37
C PHE A 41 0.16 6.84 -10.35
N ASP A 42 -0.69 7.23 -11.31
CA ASP A 42 -1.44 6.32 -12.18
C ASP A 42 -2.23 5.24 -11.41
N PHE A 43 -2.66 5.61 -10.19
CA PHE A 43 -3.22 4.69 -9.22
C PHE A 43 -4.68 5.01 -8.94
N ARG A 44 -5.59 4.18 -9.49
CA ARG A 44 -7.02 4.31 -9.22
C ARG A 44 -7.40 3.65 -7.89
N TYR A 45 -7.73 4.47 -6.90
CA TYR A 45 -8.05 4.01 -5.55
C TYR A 45 -9.53 4.15 -5.19
N ARG A 46 -10.13 3.05 -4.73
CA ARG A 46 -11.44 3.05 -4.09
C ARG A 46 -11.44 2.07 -2.93
N ILE A 47 -11.59 2.59 -1.71
CA ILE A 47 -11.80 1.75 -0.54
C ILE A 47 -13.15 1.01 -0.66
N GLU A 48 -13.16 -0.28 -0.33
CA GLU A 48 -14.31 -1.16 -0.54
C GLU A 48 -15.06 -1.51 0.77
N ILE A 49 -14.93 -0.67 1.81
CA ILE A 49 -15.59 -0.87 3.10
C ILE A 49 -17.11 -0.97 3.00
N TYR A 50 -17.72 -0.21 2.08
CA TYR A 50 -19.17 -0.24 1.83
C TYR A 50 -19.56 -1.24 0.74
N THR A 51 -18.61 -1.87 0.08
CA THR A 51 -18.87 -2.90 -0.92
C THR A 51 -19.20 -4.21 -0.22
N PRO A 52 -20.29 -4.92 -0.59
CA PRO A 52 -20.57 -6.26 -0.06
C PRO A 52 -19.39 -7.21 -0.26
N ALA A 53 -19.13 -8.08 0.71
CA ALA A 53 -17.91 -8.91 0.75
C ALA A 53 -17.64 -9.68 -0.56
N ALA A 54 -18.67 -10.24 -1.18
CA ALA A 54 -18.57 -11.00 -2.43
C ALA A 54 -18.21 -10.15 -3.66
N LYS A 55 -18.38 -8.81 -3.60
CA LYS A 55 -18.08 -7.89 -4.71
C LYS A 55 -16.73 -7.16 -4.54
N ARG A 56 -16.00 -7.41 -3.45
CA ARG A 56 -14.71 -6.75 -3.18
C ARG A 56 -13.62 -7.36 -4.04
N VAL A 57 -12.86 -6.52 -4.72
CA VAL A 57 -11.72 -6.90 -5.55
C VAL A 57 -10.46 -7.10 -4.70
N PHE A 58 -10.15 -6.13 -3.84
CA PHE A 58 -8.89 -6.09 -3.10
C PHE A 58 -9.07 -6.43 -1.62
N GLY A 59 -10.15 -5.99 -0.98
CA GLY A 59 -10.32 -6.26 0.45
C GLY A 59 -11.31 -5.34 1.14
N TYR A 60 -11.37 -5.41 2.47
CA TYR A 60 -12.26 -4.53 3.23
C TYR A 60 -11.59 -3.18 3.51
N TYR A 61 -10.40 -3.19 4.10
CA TYR A 61 -9.71 -2.00 4.59
C TYR A 61 -8.29 -1.97 4.01
N VAL A 62 -8.23 -1.59 2.73
CA VAL A 62 -7.06 -1.73 1.86
C VAL A 62 -6.17 -0.50 1.93
N PHE A 63 -4.95 -0.64 2.43
CA PHE A 63 -3.92 0.38 2.44
C PHE A 63 -3.13 0.37 1.12
N PRO A 64 -3.00 1.51 0.42
CA PRO A 64 -2.00 1.67 -0.63
C PRO A 64 -0.59 1.56 -0.05
N PHE A 65 0.32 0.89 -0.76
CA PHE A 65 1.71 0.75 -0.38
C PHE A 65 2.59 1.63 -1.27
N VAL A 66 3.20 2.64 -0.66
CA VAL A 66 4.16 3.53 -1.32
C VAL A 66 5.55 2.95 -1.19
N LEU A 67 6.28 2.90 -2.31
CA LEU A 67 7.69 2.54 -2.35
C LEU A 67 8.43 3.46 -3.33
N GLY A 68 9.37 4.24 -2.80
CA GLY A 68 10.04 5.28 -3.58
C GLY A 68 9.07 6.38 -4.00
N ASN A 69 8.91 6.56 -5.31
CA ASN A 69 8.05 7.60 -5.89
C ASN A 69 6.65 7.09 -6.27
N ASP A 70 6.39 5.79 -6.14
CA ASP A 70 5.20 5.13 -6.70
C ASP A 70 4.32 4.51 -5.61
N ILE A 71 3.04 4.36 -5.93
CA ILE A 71 2.14 3.45 -5.20
C ILE A 71 2.23 2.09 -5.89
N VAL A 72 2.96 1.17 -5.28
CA VAL A 72 3.34 -0.11 -5.90
C VAL A 72 2.42 -1.26 -5.53
N GLY A 73 1.47 -1.06 -4.60
CA GLY A 73 0.60 -2.14 -4.18
C GLY A 73 -0.57 -1.76 -3.27
N ARG A 74 -1.32 -2.79 -2.89
CA ARG A 74 -2.55 -2.71 -2.09
C ARG A 74 -2.57 -3.81 -1.03
N VAL A 75 -2.87 -3.45 0.20
CA VAL A 75 -2.72 -4.34 1.36
C VAL A 75 -3.98 -4.28 2.24
N ASP A 76 -4.78 -5.33 2.26
CA ASP A 76 -5.96 -5.44 3.15
C ASP A 76 -5.50 -5.84 4.55
N LEU A 77 -5.58 -4.92 5.51
CA LEU A 77 -5.07 -5.11 6.86
C LEU A 77 -6.17 -5.19 7.90
N LYS A 78 -5.91 -5.99 8.93
CA LYS A 78 -6.74 -6.04 10.14
C LYS A 78 -5.85 -6.24 11.37
N ALA A 79 -5.95 -5.32 12.32
CA ALA A 79 -5.40 -5.52 13.66
C ALA A 79 -6.29 -6.50 14.45
N ASP A 80 -5.81 -7.71 14.67
CA ASP A 80 -6.47 -8.70 15.53
C ASP A 80 -5.92 -8.60 16.95
N ARG A 81 -6.43 -7.61 17.69
CA ARG A 81 -5.97 -7.32 19.06
C ARG A 81 -6.19 -8.47 20.03
N LYS A 82 -7.21 -9.30 19.81
CA LYS A 82 -7.47 -10.48 20.66
C LYS A 82 -6.33 -11.50 20.58
N ASN A 83 -5.78 -11.69 19.39
CA ASN A 83 -4.68 -12.63 19.15
C ASN A 83 -3.30 -11.95 19.08
N ASN A 84 -3.24 -10.64 19.28
CA ASN A 84 -2.02 -9.83 19.20
C ASN A 84 -1.29 -9.95 17.84
N VAL A 85 -2.03 -9.94 16.72
CA VAL A 85 -1.47 -10.15 15.37
C VAL A 85 -1.99 -9.11 14.37
N LEU A 86 -1.10 -8.58 13.52
CA LEU A 86 -1.46 -7.86 12.30
C LEU A 86 -1.78 -8.86 11.19
N LEU A 87 -3.05 -8.95 10.79
CA LEU A 87 -3.49 -9.83 9.74
C LEU A 87 -3.44 -9.13 8.38
N VAL A 88 -2.67 -9.70 7.47
CA VAL A 88 -2.63 -9.28 6.07
C VAL A 88 -3.58 -10.19 5.29
N ARG A 89 -4.80 -9.72 5.08
CA ARG A 89 -5.90 -10.52 4.50
C ARG A 89 -5.75 -10.67 2.98
N GLY A 90 -5.17 -9.69 2.31
CA GLY A 90 -4.83 -9.72 0.90
C GLY A 90 -3.69 -8.77 0.55
N THR A 91 -2.84 -9.14 -0.40
CA THR A 91 -1.69 -8.35 -0.85
C THR A 91 -1.56 -8.37 -2.35
N HIS A 92 -1.59 -7.20 -2.96
CA HIS A 92 -1.52 -7.03 -4.39
C HIS A 92 -0.38 -6.08 -4.75
N VAL A 93 0.36 -6.42 -5.80
CA VAL A 93 1.32 -5.53 -6.44
C VAL A 93 0.69 -5.00 -7.72
N GLU A 94 0.87 -3.70 -8.00
CA GLU A 94 0.42 -3.10 -9.25
C GLU A 94 1.32 -3.54 -10.42
N GLU A 95 0.82 -3.40 -11.65
CA GLU A 95 1.54 -3.83 -12.85
C GLU A 95 2.85 -3.02 -13.05
N GLY A 96 3.87 -3.65 -13.62
CA GLY A 96 5.15 -2.97 -13.92
C GLY A 96 6.14 -2.90 -12.75
N HIS A 97 5.80 -3.41 -11.57
CA HIS A 97 6.72 -3.45 -10.41
C HIS A 97 7.30 -4.84 -10.13
N ASP A 98 8.55 -4.87 -9.65
CA ASP A 98 9.25 -6.12 -9.28
C ASP A 98 8.67 -6.72 -7.99
N GLU A 99 8.02 -7.88 -8.12
CA GLU A 99 7.36 -8.55 -7.00
C GLU A 99 8.31 -8.84 -5.83
N SER A 100 9.57 -9.19 -6.09
CA SER A 100 10.52 -9.56 -5.04
C SER A 100 10.99 -8.34 -4.26
N LYS A 101 11.25 -7.22 -4.96
CA LYS A 101 11.59 -5.94 -4.31
C LYS A 101 10.43 -5.40 -3.49
N VAL A 102 9.22 -5.41 -4.06
CA VAL A 102 8.01 -4.95 -3.35
C VAL A 102 7.71 -5.83 -2.15
N ALA A 103 7.82 -7.16 -2.28
CA ALA A 103 7.59 -8.09 -1.18
C ALA A 103 8.59 -7.90 -0.03
N ALA A 104 9.88 -7.71 -0.33
CA ALA A 104 10.91 -7.46 0.67
C ALA A 104 10.64 -6.14 1.43
N ALA A 105 10.40 -5.05 0.69
CA ALA A 105 10.09 -3.78 1.31
C ALA A 105 8.79 -3.86 2.15
N LEU A 106 7.71 -4.42 1.58
CA LEU A 106 6.45 -4.57 2.29
C LEU A 106 6.58 -5.42 3.57
N SER A 107 7.48 -6.40 3.58
CA SER A 107 7.78 -7.16 4.79
C SER A 107 8.24 -6.25 5.92
N ASP A 108 9.27 -5.44 5.67
CA ASP A 108 9.83 -4.53 6.68
C ASP A 108 8.78 -3.51 7.15
N GLU A 109 7.97 -3.00 6.23
CA GLU A 109 6.90 -2.04 6.54
C GLU A 109 5.80 -2.65 7.43
N LEU A 110 5.44 -3.92 7.20
CA LEU A 110 4.47 -4.61 8.02
C LEU A 110 4.98 -4.86 9.43
N ASP A 111 6.28 -5.10 9.59
CA ASP A 111 6.92 -5.21 10.92
C ASP A 111 6.94 -3.86 11.65
N GLU A 112 7.15 -2.77 10.92
CA GLU A 112 7.03 -1.41 11.46
C GLU A 112 5.60 -1.06 11.89
N MET A 113 4.62 -1.34 11.02
CA MET A 113 3.20 -1.16 11.32
C MET A 113 2.76 -2.01 12.52
N ALA A 114 3.18 -3.27 12.60
CA ALA A 114 2.88 -4.13 13.73
C ALA A 114 3.46 -3.56 15.04
N ARG A 115 4.71 -3.09 15.02
CA ARG A 115 5.33 -2.41 16.17
C ARG A 115 4.56 -1.17 16.59
N TRP A 116 4.18 -0.29 15.67
CA TRP A 116 3.40 0.91 15.99
C TRP A 116 2.02 0.63 16.57
N LEU A 117 1.41 -0.49 16.20
CA LEU A 117 0.09 -0.89 16.67
C LEU A 117 0.13 -1.73 17.96
N ASP A 118 1.32 -1.93 18.54
CA ASP A 118 1.61 -2.83 19.66
C ASP A 118 1.17 -4.28 19.39
N LEU A 119 1.46 -4.78 18.19
CA LEU A 119 1.15 -6.14 17.75
C LEU A 119 2.41 -7.01 17.70
N SER A 120 2.33 -8.23 18.25
CA SER A 120 3.50 -9.12 18.39
C SER A 120 3.96 -9.81 17.10
N SER A 121 3.10 -9.92 16.10
CA SER A 121 3.41 -10.65 14.87
C SER A 121 2.56 -10.21 13.69
N VAL A 122 3.02 -10.57 12.49
CA VAL A 122 2.31 -10.37 11.23
C VAL A 122 1.95 -11.73 10.64
N ARG A 123 0.72 -11.90 10.15
CA ARG A 123 0.28 -13.13 9.48
C ARG A 123 -0.27 -12.85 8.09
N VAL A 124 0.34 -13.49 7.09
CA VAL A 124 0.03 -13.27 5.67
C VAL A 124 -0.94 -14.32 5.13
N GLY A 125 -2.12 -13.85 4.72
CA GLY A 125 -3.16 -14.61 4.05
C GLY A 125 -2.85 -14.93 2.58
N PRO A 126 -3.63 -15.80 1.93
CA PRO A 126 -3.32 -16.30 0.57
C PRO A 126 -3.78 -15.42 -0.56
N ARG A 127 -4.59 -14.39 -0.29
CA ARG A 127 -5.24 -13.60 -1.32
C ARG A 127 -4.27 -12.58 -1.95
N GLY A 128 -4.32 -12.46 -3.27
CA GLY A 128 -3.60 -11.46 -4.06
C GLY A 128 -2.30 -11.99 -4.69
N ASN A 129 -1.87 -11.34 -5.78
CA ASN A 129 -0.74 -11.78 -6.61
C ASN A 129 0.61 -11.71 -5.88
N LEU A 130 0.76 -10.82 -4.88
CA LEU A 130 2.01 -10.68 -4.11
C LEU A 130 2.12 -11.66 -2.93
N ALA A 131 1.03 -12.35 -2.55
CA ALA A 131 0.96 -13.09 -1.29
C ALA A 131 1.98 -14.23 -1.16
N ARG A 132 2.37 -14.86 -2.28
CA ARG A 132 3.40 -15.91 -2.29
C ARG A 132 4.79 -15.34 -2.07
N ALA A 133 5.13 -14.26 -2.79
CA ALA A 133 6.42 -13.60 -2.67
C ALA A 133 6.62 -13.01 -1.27
N LEU A 134 5.60 -12.35 -0.72
CA LEU A 134 5.65 -11.78 0.63
C LEU A 134 5.89 -12.86 1.70
N ARG A 135 5.22 -14.01 1.61
CA ARG A 135 5.49 -15.12 2.56
C ARG A 135 6.90 -15.67 2.47
N ARG A 136 7.51 -15.66 1.29
CA ARG A 136 8.90 -16.09 1.11
C ARG A 136 9.86 -15.06 1.69
N ALA A 137 9.59 -13.77 1.52
CA ALA A 137 10.39 -12.69 2.08
C ALA A 137 10.35 -12.63 3.63
N ARG A 138 9.32 -13.22 4.24
CA ARG A 138 9.11 -13.27 5.71
C ARG A 138 9.62 -14.54 6.38
N ARG A 139 10.26 -15.45 5.64
CA ARG A 139 10.92 -16.65 6.18
C ARG A 139 12.37 -16.34 6.46
#